data_AF-A0A356FX38-F1
#
_entry.id   AF-A0A356FX38-F1
#
_cell.length_a   1.000
_cell.length_b   1.000
_cell.length_c   1.000
_cell.angle_alpha   90.00
_cell.angle_beta   90.00
_cell.angle_gamma   90.00
#
_symmetry.space_group_name_H-M   'P 1'
#
loop_
_entity.id
_entity.type
_entity.pdbx_description
1 polymer ?
#
loop_
_entity_poly.entity_id
_entity_poly.type
_entity_poly.pdbx_seq_one_letter_code
_entity_poly.pdbx_strand_id
1 'polypeptide(L)'
;MNIDLAFAFLIILFVLKRGAASRFFEKPFWARISACSFAIYMTHEDVLCSFVFRFLEKHPSLAETHTLTVSAVAVALCYVFGLLIWKYVELPVTRWLKSRMQ
;
A
#
# COMPACT_ATOMS: atom_id res chain seq x y z
N MET A 1 -19.29 -5.25 16.54
CA MET A 1 -18.16 -4.43 17.03
C MET A 1 -17.79 -3.50 15.88
N ASN A 2 -18.06 -2.20 16.01
CA ASN A 2 -17.86 -1.23 14.92
C ASN A 2 -16.38 -1.20 14.54
N ILE A 3 -16.09 -1.34 13.24
CA ILE A 3 -14.73 -1.40 12.68
C ILE A 3 -13.91 -0.17 13.13
N ASP A 4 -14.58 0.98 13.23
CA ASP A 4 -13.99 2.26 13.64
C ASP A 4 -13.48 2.24 15.09
N LEU A 5 -14.21 1.59 16.00
CA LEU A 5 -13.83 1.46 17.41
C LEU A 5 -12.64 0.51 17.58
N ALA A 6 -12.59 -0.57 16.80
CA ALA A 6 -11.45 -1.48 16.78
C ALA A 6 -10.20 -0.79 16.22
N PHE A 7 -10.36 0.03 15.18
CA PHE A 7 -9.28 0.80 14.58
C PHE A 7 -8.73 1.87 15.54
N ALA A 8 -9.61 2.64 16.20
CA ALA A 8 -9.22 3.61 17.21
C ALA A 8 -8.45 2.95 18.38
N PHE A 9 -8.90 1.78 18.83
CA PHE A 9 -8.22 1.03 19.89
C PHE A 9 -6.82 0.56 19.47
N LEU A 10 -6.67 0.06 18.24
CA LEU A 10 -5.38 -0.34 17.67
C LEU A 10 -4.41 0.85 17.59
N ILE A 11 -4.87 2.03 17.16
CA ILE A 11 -4.05 3.25 17.12
C ILE A 11 -3.55 3.61 18.52
N ILE A 12 -4.44 3.64 19.51
CA ILE A 12 -4.07 3.95 20.91
C ILE A 12 -3.03 2.96 21.44
N LEU A 13 -3.20 1.67 21.14
CA LEU A 13 -2.30 0.61 21.56
C LEU A 13 -0.90 0.74 20.92
N PHE A 14 -0.84 1.19 19.67
CA PHE A 14 0.40 1.52 18.97
C PHE A 14 1.08 2.76 19.55
N VAL A 15 0.33 3.85 19.80
CA VAL A 15 0.87 5.11 20.35
C VAL A 15 1.46 4.91 21.75
N LEU A 16 0.81 4.10 22.58
CA LEU A 16 1.27 3.81 23.93
C LEU A 16 2.53 2.93 24.00
N LYS A 17 3.02 2.44 22.85
CA LYS A 17 4.18 1.53 22.72
C LYS A 17 4.18 0.35 23.70
N ARG A 18 2.99 -0.06 24.15
CA ARG A 18 2.82 -1.01 25.25
C ARG A 18 2.31 -2.34 24.69
N GLY A 19 3.02 -3.40 25.03
CA GLY A 19 2.62 -4.78 24.72
C GLY A 19 3.41 -5.43 23.59
N ALA A 20 3.24 -6.75 23.48
CA ALA A 20 3.94 -7.59 22.51
C ALA A 20 3.61 -7.22 21.05
N ALA A 21 2.38 -6.74 20.79
CA ALA A 21 1.95 -6.30 19.47
C ALA A 21 2.72 -5.06 18.98
N SER A 22 2.89 -4.04 19.81
CA SER A 22 3.66 -2.84 19.44
C SER A 22 5.12 -3.18 19.11
N ARG A 23 5.80 -3.98 19.94
CA ARG A 23 7.17 -4.44 19.68
C ARG A 23 7.28 -5.32 18.44
N PHE A 24 6.23 -6.08 18.11
CA PHE A 24 6.19 -6.91 16.92
C PHE A 24 6.16 -6.06 15.65
N PHE A 25 5.33 -5.01 15.61
CA PHE A 25 5.21 -4.11 14.46
C PHE A 25 6.31 -3.04 14.37
N GLU A 26 7.05 -2.76 15.46
CA GLU A 26 8.25 -1.92 15.41
C GLU A 26 9.46 -2.61 14.74
N LYS A 27 9.36 -3.91 14.40
CA LYS A 27 10.45 -4.60 13.67
C LYS A 27 10.66 -3.97 12.30
N PRO A 28 11.92 -3.92 11.81
CA PRO A 28 12.28 -3.27 10.54
C PRO A 28 11.55 -3.88 9.32
N PHE A 29 11.13 -5.13 9.40
CA PHE A 29 10.32 -5.78 8.38
C PHE A 29 8.93 -5.13 8.24
N TRP A 30 8.22 -4.95 9.35
CA TRP A 30 6.88 -4.34 9.37
C TRP A 30 6.95 -2.84 9.07
N ALA A 31 8.00 -2.16 9.51
CA ALA A 31 8.25 -0.77 9.12
C ALA A 31 8.44 -0.62 7.60
N ARG A 32 9.13 -1.57 6.94
CA ARG A 32 9.23 -1.59 5.47
C ARG A 32 7.91 -1.90 4.80
N ILE A 33 7.15 -2.87 5.31
CA ILE A 33 5.81 -3.18 4.77
C ILE A 33 4.92 -1.94 4.87
N SER A 34 4.90 -1.27 6.02
CA SER A 34 4.16 -0.03 6.26
C SER A 34 4.54 1.09 5.28
N ALA A 35 5.83 1.27 4.98
CA ALA A 35 6.28 2.24 3.99
C ALA A 35 5.76 1.87 2.59
N CYS A 36 5.86 0.60 2.20
CA CYS A 36 5.28 0.12 0.94
C CYS A 36 3.75 0.27 0.90
N SER A 37 3.05 0.11 2.03
CA SER A 37 1.60 0.28 2.10
C SER A 37 1.18 1.69 1.67
N PHE A 38 1.95 2.71 2.05
CA PHE A 38 1.67 4.09 1.67
C PHE A 38 1.89 4.31 0.16
N ALA A 39 3.01 3.82 -0.37
CA ALA A 39 3.27 3.87 -1.82
C ALA A 39 2.20 3.14 -2.64
N ILE A 40 1.72 1.98 -2.15
CA ILE A 40 0.62 1.22 -2.77
C ILE A 40 -0.69 2.00 -2.66
N TYR A 41 -0.98 2.61 -1.51
CA TYR A 41 -2.18 3.44 -1.33
C TYR A 41 -2.16 4.68 -2.25
N MET A 42 -1.01 5.30 -2.51
CA MET A 42 -0.97 6.43 -3.44
C MET A 42 -1.13 5.99 -4.90
N THR A 43 -0.81 4.74 -5.24
CA THR A 43 -0.78 4.25 -6.63
C THR A 43 -1.98 3.41 -7.03
N HIS A 44 -2.71 2.86 -6.06
CA HIS A 44 -3.84 1.98 -6.37
C HIS A 44 -4.94 2.68 -7.18
N GLU A 45 -5.22 3.96 -6.91
CA GLU A 45 -6.21 4.72 -7.69
C GLU A 45 -5.77 4.92 -9.14
N ASP A 46 -4.50 5.24 -9.39
CA ASP A 46 -3.97 5.38 -10.76
C ASP A 46 -4.04 4.05 -11.52
N VAL A 47 -3.75 2.94 -10.85
CA VAL A 47 -3.86 1.60 -11.43
C VAL A 47 -5.32 1.23 -11.67
N LEU A 48 -6.23 1.52 -10.74
CA LEU A 48 -7.67 1.31 -10.93
C LEU A 48 -8.21 2.14 -12.10
N CYS A 49 -7.91 3.43 -12.17
CA CYS A 49 -8.34 4.30 -13.27
C CYS A 49 -7.73 3.90 -14.62
N SER A 50 -6.45 3.52 -14.66
CA SER A 50 -5.79 3.19 -15.92
C SER A 50 -6.10 1.77 -16.39
N PHE A 51 -6.17 0.81 -15.48
CA PHE A 51 -6.32 -0.60 -15.80
C PHE A 51 -7.80 -1.04 -15.75
N VAL A 52 -8.53 -0.67 -14.70
CA VAL A 52 -9.93 -1.11 -14.58
C VAL A 52 -10.83 -0.28 -15.48
N PHE A 53 -10.71 1.05 -15.49
CA PHE A 53 -11.55 1.85 -16.38
C PHE A 53 -11.10 1.74 -17.84
N ARG A 54 -9.88 2.14 -18.21
CA ARG A 54 -9.54 2.25 -19.64
C ARG A 54 -9.31 0.93 -20.37
N PHE A 55 -8.86 -0.12 -19.70
CA PHE A 55 -8.54 -1.40 -20.34
C PHE A 55 -9.72 -2.37 -20.33
N LEU A 56 -10.46 -2.49 -19.22
CA LEU A 56 -11.65 -3.36 -19.17
C LEU A 56 -12.85 -2.75 -19.92
N GLU A 57 -12.96 -1.42 -20.02
CA GLU A 57 -13.99 -0.79 -20.86
C GLU A 57 -13.81 -1.13 -22.35
N LYS A 58 -12.56 -1.31 -22.81
CA LYS A 58 -12.26 -1.76 -24.18
C LYS A 58 -12.44 -3.26 -24.37
N HIS A 59 -12.43 -4.04 -23.29
CA HIS A 59 -12.50 -5.51 -23.32
C HIS A 59 -13.45 -6.06 -22.23
N PRO A 60 -14.76 -5.74 -22.29
CA PRO A 60 -15.70 -6.07 -21.21
C PRO A 60 -15.89 -7.58 -21.02
N SER A 61 -15.77 -8.38 -22.09
CA SER A 61 -15.89 -9.84 -22.02
C SER A 61 -14.82 -10.51 -21.16
N LEU A 62 -13.61 -9.93 -21.08
CA LEU A 62 -12.54 -10.41 -20.21
C LEU A 62 -12.82 -10.14 -18.72
N ALA A 63 -13.53 -9.04 -18.43
CA ALA A 63 -13.91 -8.67 -17.06
C ALA A 63 -14.95 -9.63 -16.48
N GLU A 64 -15.95 -9.99 -17.27
CA GLU A 64 -17.05 -10.87 -16.85
C GLU A 64 -16.62 -12.34 -16.75
N THR A 65 -15.77 -12.81 -17.66
CA THR A 65 -15.38 -14.22 -17.69
C THR A 65 -14.25 -14.55 -16.72
N HIS A 66 -13.38 -13.58 -16.41
CA HIS A 66 -12.16 -13.78 -15.62
C HIS A 66 -11.98 -12.75 -14.50
N THR A 67 -13.07 -12.39 -13.80
CA THR A 67 -13.06 -11.36 -12.75
C THR A 67 -11.98 -11.61 -11.68
N LEU A 68 -11.83 -12.85 -11.20
CA LEU A 68 -10.81 -13.22 -10.22
C LEU A 68 -9.39 -13.03 -10.75
N THR A 69 -9.14 -13.45 -12.00
CA THR A 69 -7.81 -13.35 -12.62
C THR A 69 -7.43 -11.90 -12.88
N VAL A 70 -8.38 -11.10 -13.40
CA VAL A 70 -8.19 -9.66 -13.62
C VAL A 70 -7.91 -8.94 -12.31
N SER A 71 -8.64 -9.27 -11.24
CA SER A 71 -8.43 -8.68 -9.91
C SER A 71 -7.05 -9.05 -9.35
N ALA A 72 -6.63 -10.31 -9.47
CA ALA A 72 -5.30 -10.75 -9.04
C ALA A 72 -4.18 -10.03 -9.82
N VAL A 73 -4.36 -9.84 -11.14
CA VAL A 73 -3.41 -9.08 -11.97
C VAL A 73 -3.36 -7.61 -11.56
N ALA A 74 -4.52 -6.99 -11.31
CA ALA A 74 -4.57 -5.60 -10.85
C ALA A 74 -3.85 -5.42 -9.50
N VAL A 75 -4.07 -6.33 -8.54
CA VAL A 75 -3.36 -6.32 -7.25
C VAL A 75 -1.85 -6.52 -7.44
N ALA A 76 -1.44 -7.45 -8.32
CA ALA A 76 -0.04 -7.66 -8.64
C ALA A 76 0.61 -6.42 -9.27
N LEU A 77 -0.10 -5.74 -10.18
CA LEU A 77 0.35 -4.49 -10.77
C LEU A 77 0.48 -3.38 -9.74
N CYS A 78 -0.53 -3.17 -8.88
CA CYS A 78 -0.44 -2.23 -7.75
C CYS A 78 0.78 -2.49 -6.88
N TYR A 79 1.04 -3.76 -6.55
CA TYR A 79 2.18 -4.13 -5.72
C TYR A 79 3.52 -3.83 -6.41
N VAL A 80 3.66 -4.17 -7.68
CA VAL A 80 4.87 -3.89 -8.47
C VAL A 80 5.09 -2.38 -8.61
N PHE A 81 4.06 -1.60 -8.93
CA PHE A 81 4.17 -0.15 -9.03
C PHE A 81 4.49 0.50 -7.68
N GLY A 82 3.84 0.06 -6.60
CA GLY A 82 4.15 0.51 -5.24
C GLY A 82 5.60 0.24 -4.87
N LEU A 83 6.14 -0.94 -5.20
CA LEU A 83 7.56 -1.25 -4.98
C LEU A 83 8.51 -0.39 -5.82
N LEU A 84 8.16 -0.12 -7.08
CA LEU A 84 8.95 0.75 -7.95
C LEU A 84 9.00 2.17 -7.38
N ILE A 85 7.86 2.74 -7.00
CA ILE A 85 7.79 4.09 -6.44
C ILE A 85 8.51 4.16 -5.10
N TRP A 86 8.34 3.17 -4.23
CA TRP A 86 9.09 3.09 -2.99
C TRP A 86 10.61 3.13 -3.23
N LYS A 87 11.10 2.34 -4.20
CA LYS A 87 12.53 2.23 -4.51
C LYS A 87 13.09 3.47 -5.22
N TYR A 88 12.36 4.03 -6.18
CA TYR A 88 12.85 5.09 -7.08
C TYR A 88 12.44 6.51 -6.66
N VAL A 89 11.42 6.66 -5.82
CA VAL A 89 10.93 7.97 -5.38
C VAL A 89 11.15 8.12 -3.87
N GLU A 90 10.54 7.25 -3.05
CA GLU A 90 10.58 7.43 -1.60
C GLU A 90 11.99 7.31 -1.01
N LEU A 91 12.75 6.28 -1.40
CA LEU A 91 14.12 6.08 -0.92
C LEU A 91 15.07 7.25 -1.26
N PRO A 92 15.18 7.72 -2.51
CA PRO A 92 16.06 8.83 -2.84
C PRO A 92 15.59 10.15 -2.23
N VAL A 93 14.28 10.42 -2.20
CA VAL A 93 13.75 11.63 -1.56
C VAL A 93 14.05 11.64 -0.07
N THR A 94 13.89 10.50 0.62
CA THR A 94 14.22 10.37 2.05
C THR A 94 15.72 10.57 2.30
N ARG A 95 16.59 10.03 1.44
CA ARG A 95 18.04 10.24 1.51
C ARG A 95 18.41 11.71 1.29
N TRP A 96 17.78 12.34 0.29
CA TRP A 96 18.00 13.76 -0.03
C TRP A 96 17.56 14.67 1.12
N LEU A 97 16.38 14.45 1.70
CA LEU A 97 15.89 15.18 2.88
C LEU A 97 16.84 15.05 4.07
N LYS A 98 17.31 13.83 4.37
CA LYS A 98 18.30 13.63 5.44
C LYS A 98 19.60 14.40 5.21
N SER A 99 20.07 14.48 3.97
CA SER A 99 21.28 15.25 3.64
C SER A 99 21.13 16.77 3.74
N ARG A 100 19.88 17.29 3.76
CA ARG A 100 19.56 18.71 3.89
C ARG A 100 19.22 19.15 5.32
N MET A 101 18.90 18.20 6.20
CA MET A 101 18.52 18.46 7.60
C MET A 101 19.67 18.23 8.60
N GLN A 102 20.84 17.78 8.14
CA GLN A 102 22.11 17.82 8.89
C GLN A 102 22.90 19.07 8.50
#